data_AF-A0AA40AC62-F1
#
_entry.id   AF-A0AA40AC62-F1
#
_cell.length_a   1.000
_cell.length_b   1.000
_cell.length_c   1.000
_cell.angle_alpha   90.00
_cell.angle_beta   90.00
_cell.angle_gamma   90.00
#
_symmetry.space_group_name_H-M   'P 1'
#
loop_
_entity.id
_entity.type
_entity.pdbx_description
1 polymer ?
#
loop_
_entity_poly.entity_id
_entity_poly.type
_entity_poly.pdbx_seq_one_letter_code
_entity_poly.pdbx_strand_id
1 'polypeptide(L)'
;INLAVIPTDYGLPFSNDPTNNGPCPSKPGKPDIPCRCPPPRTDPKFLGLLALALKQGFFPSCSIKVTMTLDEFNNGSTEPGSDAQKQRATTMTQVLQSLNNTGPGVLGCPAASYPFIAAQQTTGITGQGS
;
A
#
# COMPACT_ATOMS: atom_id res chain seq x y z
N ILE A 1 -11.26 0.99 9.05
CA ILE A 1 -9.79 0.87 8.95
C ILE A 1 -9.19 1.80 9.97
N ASN A 2 -8.37 1.29 10.88
CA ASN A 2 -7.61 2.08 11.83
C ASN A 2 -6.43 2.75 11.09
N LEU A 3 -6.44 4.07 10.99
CA LEU A 3 -5.37 4.81 10.31
C LEU A 3 -4.07 4.86 11.12
N ALA A 4 -4.12 4.61 12.44
CA ALA A 4 -2.94 4.62 13.29
C ALA A 4 -1.96 3.48 12.97
N VAL A 5 -2.46 2.39 12.37
CA VAL A 5 -1.64 1.22 12.00
C VAL A 5 -1.16 1.24 10.55
N ILE A 6 -1.55 2.25 9.78
CA ILE A 6 -0.99 2.54 8.46
C ILE A 6 0.14 3.54 8.66
N PRO A 7 1.34 3.35 8.07
CA PRO A 7 2.44 4.30 8.19
C PRO A 7 2.02 5.73 7.80
N THR A 8 2.54 6.74 8.49
CA THR A 8 2.21 8.15 8.22
C THR A 8 2.80 8.65 6.90
N ASP A 9 3.92 8.07 6.49
CA ASP A 9 4.61 8.30 5.23
C ASP A 9 4.00 7.52 4.05
N TYR A 10 2.98 6.72 4.31
CA TYR A 10 2.26 5.99 3.27
C TYR A 10 1.50 6.94 2.34
N GLY A 11 1.79 6.85 1.04
CA GLY A 11 1.14 7.68 0.02
C GLY A 11 1.67 9.11 -0.05
N LEU A 12 2.81 9.40 0.57
CA LEU A 12 3.52 10.65 0.29
C LEU A 12 4.11 10.58 -1.12
N PRO A 13 3.82 11.56 -1.99
CA PRO A 13 4.41 11.59 -3.32
C PRO A 13 5.92 11.76 -3.17
N PHE A 14 6.68 11.01 -3.96
CA PHE A 14 8.04 11.44 -4.27
C PHE A 14 7.89 12.82 -4.92
N SER A 15 8.41 13.85 -4.24
CA SER A 15 8.52 15.19 -4.82
C SER A 15 8.97 15.05 -6.27
N ASN A 16 8.30 15.74 -7.21
CA ASN A 16 8.86 16.40 -8.42
C ASN A 16 7.90 16.54 -9.64
N ASP A 17 6.60 16.17 -9.62
CA ASP A 17 5.69 16.51 -10.73
C ASP A 17 4.63 17.58 -10.34
N PRO A 18 4.74 18.83 -10.81
CA PRO A 18 3.77 19.89 -10.57
C PRO A 18 2.42 19.70 -11.29
N THR A 19 2.31 18.75 -12.22
CA THR A 19 1.09 18.50 -13.02
C THR A 19 0.29 17.27 -12.61
N ASN A 20 0.87 16.39 -11.78
CA ASN A 20 0.20 15.22 -11.16
C ASN A 20 -0.46 14.23 -12.14
N ASN A 21 -0.09 14.25 -13.43
CA ASN A 21 -0.78 13.48 -14.47
C ASN A 21 0.18 12.62 -15.32
N GLY A 22 1.50 12.67 -15.09
CA GLY A 22 2.50 11.88 -15.82
C GLY A 22 3.08 10.69 -15.04
N PRO A 23 3.89 9.82 -15.69
CA PRO A 23 4.81 8.94 -15.01
C PRO A 23 5.89 9.78 -14.32
N CYS A 24 6.07 9.59 -13.01
CA CYS A 24 7.15 10.23 -12.28
C CYS A 24 8.43 9.45 -12.57
N PRO A 25 9.50 10.12 -13.04
CA PRO A 25 10.75 9.45 -13.34
C PRO A 25 11.28 8.84 -12.05
N SER A 26 11.41 7.53 -12.07
CA SER A 26 12.01 6.82 -10.95
C SER A 26 13.51 7.09 -10.90
N LYS A 27 14.14 6.94 -9.72
CA LYS A 27 15.61 7.02 -9.62
C LYS A 27 16.27 6.09 -10.67
N PRO A 28 17.46 6.42 -11.21
CA PRO A 28 18.14 5.58 -12.20
C PRO A 28 18.18 4.10 -11.76
N GLY A 29 17.65 3.20 -12.59
CA GLY A 29 17.54 1.76 -12.29
C GLY A 29 16.26 1.31 -11.59
N LYS A 30 15.23 2.16 -11.49
CA LYS A 30 13.90 1.81 -10.98
C LYS A 30 12.82 2.04 -12.07
N PRO A 31 11.76 1.22 -12.13
CA PRO A 31 10.70 1.35 -13.12
C PRO A 31 9.92 2.64 -12.87
N ASP A 32 9.53 3.38 -13.91
CA ASP A 32 8.67 4.56 -13.79
C ASP A 32 7.38 4.22 -13.05
N ILE A 33 7.02 5.06 -12.08
CA ILE A 33 5.81 4.89 -11.27
C ILE A 33 4.82 6.01 -11.57
N PRO A 34 3.50 5.77 -11.55
CA PRO A 34 2.54 6.86 -11.67
C PRO A 34 2.76 7.89 -10.55
N CYS A 35 2.77 9.19 -10.84
CA CYS A 35 3.00 10.23 -9.82
C CYS A 35 1.98 10.23 -8.68
N ARG A 36 0.79 9.66 -8.90
CA ARG A 36 -0.28 9.51 -7.90
C ARG A 36 -0.17 8.22 -7.08
N CYS A 37 0.89 7.45 -7.29
CA CYS A 37 1.15 6.22 -6.55
C CYS A 37 2.27 6.43 -5.53
N PRO A 38 2.08 6.03 -4.27
CA PRO A 38 0.88 5.41 -3.71
C PRO A 38 -0.24 6.45 -3.48
N PRO A 39 -1.52 6.05 -3.46
CA PRO A 39 -2.58 6.93 -2.97
C PRO A 39 -2.31 7.30 -1.50
N PRO A 40 -2.76 8.48 -1.04
CA PRO A 40 -2.70 8.86 0.37
C PRO A 40 -3.29 7.78 1.26
N ARG A 41 -2.73 7.56 2.46
CA ARG A 41 -3.30 6.64 3.45
C ARG A 41 -4.76 6.94 3.84
N THR A 42 -5.23 8.15 3.56
CA THR A 42 -6.60 8.63 3.79
C THR A 42 -7.49 8.53 2.54
N ASP A 43 -6.99 8.00 1.43
CA ASP A 43 -7.76 7.90 0.19
C ASP A 43 -8.95 6.92 0.37
N PRO A 44 -10.19 7.37 0.08
CA PRO A 44 -11.37 6.56 0.33
C PRO A 44 -11.46 5.32 -0.58
N LYS A 45 -10.87 5.33 -1.78
CA LYS A 45 -10.85 4.15 -2.65
C LYS A 45 -9.90 3.09 -2.11
N PHE A 46 -8.70 3.50 -1.68
CA PHE A 46 -7.75 2.63 -1.00
C PHE A 46 -8.37 2.02 0.27
N LEU A 47 -8.91 2.85 1.16
CA LEU A 47 -9.50 2.40 2.42
C LEU A 47 -10.72 1.50 2.19
N GLY A 48 -11.54 1.80 1.19
CA GLY A 48 -12.70 1.00 0.80
C GLY A 48 -12.31 -0.40 0.32
N LEU A 49 -11.32 -0.50 -0.58
CA LEU A 49 -10.82 -1.79 -1.09
C LEU A 49 -10.11 -2.59 -0.01
N LEU A 50 -9.31 -1.93 0.84
CA LEU A 50 -8.65 -2.57 1.97
C LEU A 50 -9.70 -3.15 2.95
N ALA A 51 -10.72 -2.37 3.31
CA ALA A 51 -11.80 -2.84 4.17
C ALA A 51 -12.59 -3.99 3.55
N LEU A 52 -12.84 -3.93 2.24
CA LEU A 52 -13.56 -4.98 1.52
C LEU A 52 -12.76 -6.28 1.51
N ALA A 53 -11.47 -6.22 1.16
CA ALA A 53 -10.62 -7.39 1.11
C ALA A 53 -10.42 -8.04 2.49
N LEU A 54 -10.21 -7.23 3.53
CA LEU A 54 -10.11 -7.69 4.93
C LEU A 54 -11.40 -8.32 5.46
N LYS A 55 -12.58 -7.90 4.96
CA LYS A 55 -13.87 -8.51 5.32
C LYS A 55 -14.16 -9.79 4.56
N GLN A 56 -13.79 -9.84 3.28
CA GLN A 56 -14.06 -10.97 2.40
C GLN A 56 -12.99 -12.08 2.50
N GLY A 57 -11.82 -11.76 3.03
CA GLY A 57 -10.67 -12.67 3.10
C GLY A 57 -9.95 -12.86 1.77
N PHE A 58 -10.31 -12.10 0.72
CA PHE A 58 -9.59 -12.07 -0.56
C PHE A 58 -9.72 -10.72 -1.26
N PHE A 59 -8.78 -10.41 -2.14
CA PHE A 59 -8.81 -9.24 -3.03
C PHE A 59 -9.65 -9.54 -4.28
N PRO A 60 -10.77 -8.83 -4.54
CA PRO A 60 -11.70 -9.16 -5.63
C PRO A 60 -11.10 -9.12 -7.04
N SER A 61 -10.09 -8.27 -7.25
CA SER A 61 -9.45 -8.05 -8.55
C SER A 61 -8.46 -9.14 -8.95
N CYS A 62 -7.93 -9.90 -7.99
CA CYS A 62 -6.80 -10.81 -8.21
C CYS A 62 -6.98 -12.18 -7.54
N SER A 63 -8.10 -12.41 -6.83
CA SER A 63 -8.36 -13.61 -6.03
C SER A 63 -7.23 -13.97 -5.05
N ILE A 64 -6.47 -12.96 -4.61
CA ILE A 64 -5.38 -13.14 -3.65
C ILE A 64 -5.99 -13.21 -2.26
N LYS A 65 -5.73 -14.31 -1.54
CA LYS A 65 -6.19 -14.49 -0.16
C LYS A 65 -5.52 -13.47 0.76
N VAL A 66 -6.33 -12.80 1.57
CA VAL A 66 -5.82 -11.92 2.63
C VAL A 66 -5.39 -12.77 3.81
N THR A 67 -4.20 -12.53 4.33
CA THR A 67 -3.62 -13.30 5.44
C THR A 67 -4.06 -12.80 6.81
N MET A 68 -4.92 -11.78 6.86
CA MET A 68 -5.45 -11.20 8.10
C MET A 68 -6.87 -10.69 7.93
N THR A 69 -7.62 -10.64 9.03
CA THR A 69 -8.98 -10.11 9.10
C THR A 69 -9.00 -8.62 9.36
N LEU A 70 -10.17 -7.98 9.17
CA LEU A 70 -10.36 -6.57 9.51
C LEU A 70 -10.09 -6.28 10.98
N ASP A 71 -10.44 -7.19 11.88
CA ASP A 71 -10.21 -7.02 13.32
C ASP A 71 -8.71 -7.08 13.66
N GLU A 72 -8.01 -8.12 13.16
CA GLU A 72 -6.55 -8.24 13.31
C GLU A 72 -5.81 -7.05 12.69
N PHE A 73 -6.28 -6.55 11.55
CA PHE A 73 -5.73 -5.34 10.96
C PHE A 73 -5.85 -4.16 11.92
N ASN A 74 -7.03 -3.91 12.48
CA ASN A 74 -7.28 -2.72 13.30
C ASN A 74 -6.70 -2.81 14.72
N ASN A 75 -6.68 -4.01 15.30
CA ASN A 75 -6.46 -4.27 16.72
C ASN A 75 -5.25 -5.18 17.01
N GLY A 76 -4.65 -5.80 16.00
CA GLY A 76 -3.46 -6.64 16.17
C GLY A 76 -2.25 -5.85 16.67
N SER A 77 -1.21 -6.56 17.10
CA SER A 77 0.00 -5.96 17.68
C SER A 77 0.55 -4.80 16.84
N THR A 78 0.77 -3.66 17.48
CA THR A 78 1.42 -2.49 16.87
C THR A 78 2.92 -2.49 17.14
N GLU A 79 3.45 -3.52 17.79
CA GLU A 79 4.89 -3.65 18.04
C GLU A 79 5.66 -3.73 16.72
N PRO A 80 6.70 -2.91 16.54
CA PRO A 80 7.63 -3.03 15.43
C PRO A 80 8.22 -4.44 15.39
N GLY A 81 8.27 -5.04 14.20
CA GLY A 81 8.79 -6.38 14.00
C GLY A 81 7.76 -7.50 14.09
N SER A 82 6.55 -7.21 14.57
CA SER A 82 5.51 -8.23 14.74
C SER A 82 5.03 -8.79 13.40
N ASP A 83 4.59 -10.05 13.40
CA ASP A 83 4.00 -10.67 12.23
C ASP A 83 2.71 -9.96 11.79
N ALA A 84 1.98 -9.35 12.73
CA ALA A 84 0.85 -8.48 12.43
C ALA A 84 1.28 -7.29 11.53
N GLN A 85 2.41 -6.63 11.81
CA GLN A 85 2.90 -5.55 10.96
C GLN A 85 3.35 -6.03 9.56
N LYS A 86 3.96 -7.23 9.47
CA LYS A 86 4.33 -7.84 8.16
C LYS A 86 3.11 -8.15 7.31
N GLN A 87 2.08 -8.73 7.93
CA GLN A 87 0.81 -9.05 7.29
C GLN A 87 0.05 -7.79 6.86
N ARG A 88 0.06 -6.72 7.67
CA ARG A 88 -0.49 -5.41 7.28
C ARG A 88 0.20 -4.87 6.04
N ALA A 89 1.53 -4.85 6.04
CA ALA A 89 2.30 -4.38 4.88
C ALA A 89 1.98 -5.18 3.63
N THR A 90 1.91 -6.50 3.76
CA THR A 90 1.55 -7.40 2.65
C THR A 90 0.15 -7.13 2.12
N THR A 91 -0.83 -6.97 3.01
CA THR A 91 -2.20 -6.65 2.65
C THR A 91 -2.28 -5.30 1.93
N MET A 92 -1.60 -4.27 2.44
CA MET A 92 -1.55 -2.96 1.80
C MET A 92 -0.90 -3.00 0.42
N THR A 93 0.18 -3.76 0.23
CA THR A 93 0.82 -3.96 -1.10
C THR A 93 -0.16 -4.59 -2.09
N GLN A 94 -0.92 -5.60 -1.67
CA GLN A 94 -1.89 -6.27 -2.52
C GLN A 94 -3.04 -5.34 -2.91
N VAL A 95 -3.52 -4.47 -2.00
CA VAL A 95 -4.46 -3.39 -2.37
C VAL A 95 -3.85 -2.48 -3.42
N LEU A 96 -2.60 -2.03 -3.24
CA LEU A 96 -1.93 -1.12 -4.17
C LEU A 96 -1.86 -1.67 -5.60
N GLN A 97 -1.50 -2.95 -5.69
CA GLN A 97 -1.47 -3.68 -6.96
C GLN A 97 -2.89 -3.87 -7.53
N SER A 98 -3.90 -3.98 -6.67
CA SER A 98 -5.31 -4.20 -7.02
C SER A 98 -6.07 -2.94 -7.44
N LEU A 99 -5.57 -1.73 -7.11
CA LEU A 99 -6.28 -0.47 -7.35
C LEU A 99 -6.56 -0.18 -8.84
N ASN A 100 -5.86 -0.81 -9.79
CA ASN A 100 -6.00 -0.52 -11.23
C ASN A 100 -6.54 -1.65 -12.10
N ASN A 101 -7.62 -2.30 -11.68
CA ASN A 101 -8.53 -2.93 -12.64
C ASN A 101 -9.69 -1.99 -13.05
N THR A 102 -9.45 -0.68 -13.17
CA THR A 102 -10.50 0.32 -13.50
C THR A 102 -10.36 1.02 -14.85
N GLY A 103 -9.37 0.67 -15.69
CA GLY A 103 -9.33 1.14 -17.08
C GLY A 103 -8.10 0.67 -17.89
N PRO A 104 -8.21 0.60 -19.23
CA PRO A 104 -7.08 0.21 -20.09
C PRO A 104 -5.97 1.27 -20.06
N GLY A 105 -4.74 0.85 -19.71
CA GLY A 105 -3.53 1.67 -19.79
C GLY A 105 -3.00 2.25 -18.48
N VAL A 106 -3.66 2.03 -17.33
CA VAL A 106 -3.17 2.46 -16.02
C VAL A 106 -2.60 1.25 -15.26
N LEU A 107 -1.28 1.15 -15.12
CA LEU A 107 -0.62 0.12 -14.30
C LEU A 107 -0.93 0.35 -12.82
N GLY A 108 -1.38 -0.67 -12.08
CA GLY A 108 -1.53 -0.66 -10.60
C GLY A 108 -0.36 0.00 -9.91
N CYS A 109 -0.57 0.64 -8.75
CA CYS A 109 0.54 1.25 -8.03
C CYS A 109 1.56 0.16 -7.70
N PRO A 110 2.75 0.16 -8.34
CA PRO A 110 3.72 -0.89 -8.08
C PRO A 110 4.18 -0.78 -6.64
N ALA A 111 4.60 -1.89 -6.04
CA ALA A 111 5.19 -1.88 -4.69
C ALA A 111 6.37 -0.90 -4.58
N ALA A 112 7.06 -0.63 -5.69
CA ALA A 112 8.11 0.38 -5.80
C ALA A 112 7.64 1.81 -5.44
N SER A 113 6.34 2.09 -5.49
CA SER A 113 5.75 3.38 -5.09
C SER A 113 5.85 3.62 -3.58
N TYR A 114 5.95 2.57 -2.77
CA TYR A 114 6.18 2.69 -1.34
C TYR A 114 7.45 1.92 -0.96
N PRO A 115 8.63 2.56 -0.97
CA PRO A 115 9.92 1.87 -0.84
C PRO A 115 10.07 1.17 0.52
N PHE A 116 9.42 1.70 1.56
CA PHE A 116 9.41 1.11 2.88
C PHE A 116 8.45 -0.07 3.01
N ILE A 117 7.50 -0.26 2.08
CA ILE A 117 6.57 -1.41 2.12
C ILE A 117 7.31 -2.74 2.02
N ALA A 118 8.32 -2.79 1.15
CA ALA A 118 9.09 -4.02 0.92
C ALA A 118 9.88 -4.39 2.18
N ALA A 119 10.52 -3.39 2.81
CA ALA A 119 11.19 -3.59 4.09
C ALA A 119 10.20 -4.03 5.17
N GLN A 120 9.06 -3.36 5.28
CA GLN A 120 8.03 -3.67 6.27
C GLN A 120 7.40 -5.05 6.08
N GLN A 121 7.27 -5.55 4.84
CA GLN A 121 6.82 -6.92 4.56
C GLN A 121 7.78 -7.97 5.13
N THR A 122 9.09 -7.70 5.09
CA THR A 122 10.12 -8.64 5.58
C THR A 122 10.37 -8.48 7.08
N THR A 123 10.58 -7.25 7.53
CA THR A 123 11.01 -6.96 8.89
C THR A 123 9.84 -6.76 9.83
N GLY A 124 8.66 -6.38 9.32
CA GLY A 124 7.55 -5.95 10.14
C GLY A 124 7.81 -4.61 10.81
N ILE A 125 8.79 -3.83 10.34
CA ILE A 125 9.12 -2.52 10.88
C ILE A 125 8.57 -1.48 9.89
N THR A 126 7.56 -0.74 10.31
CA THR A 126 7.12 0.47 9.60
C THR A 126 8.30 1.44 9.52
N GLY A 127 8.63 1.92 8.31
CA GLY A 127 9.77 2.81 8.11
C GLY A 127 9.73 4.01 9.04
N GLN A 128 10.74 4.15 9.90
CA GLN A 128 11.27 5.44 10.33
C GLN A 128 12.76 5.29 10.62
N GLY A 129 13.55 6.17 10.01
CA GLY A 129 14.99 6.27 10.23
C GLY A 129 15.66 7.37 9.43
N SER A 130 15.00 8.53 9.23
CA SER A 130 15.58 9.88 9.01
C SER A 130 14.51 10.87 8.57
#